data_AF-A0AAP6ZPR6-F1
#
_entry.id   AF-A0AAP6ZPR6-F1
#
_cell.length_a   1.000
_cell.length_b   1.000
_cell.length_c   1.000
_cell.angle_alpha   90.00
_cell.angle_beta   90.00
_cell.angle_gamma   90.00
#
_symmetry.space_group_name_H-M   'P 1'
#
loop_
_entity.id
_entity.type
_entity.pdbx_description
1 polymer ?
#
loop_
_entity_poly.entity_id
_entity_poly.type
_entity_poly.pdbx_seq_one_letter_code
_entity_poly.pdbx_strand_id
1 'polypeptide(L)'
;MNSVTNDLNQNWKQVDWVLTDVDDTLTWEGRLPPETLIALQKLRDSGKKVVAVTGACAGWCDHIAQLWPVDAVLGENGAFIMEKKDGYLTLRSGVPLEAIRDDQTKLKAQVEDILRDYPDLSLTLDQSYRLCEVAIDIGQNRPRVDEAVIEEIVAKIHALGAHATASSIHINAWYGEHSKKATATAFLTEKGLSSQEITTRACYVGDSMNDQHMFEIMPNSIGVANIKHYWDRLAFHPSVLMTQPGGYGFAEFTQKLLAIK
;
A
#
# COMPACT_ATOMS: atom_id res chain seq x y z
N MET A 1 -13.06 -13.75 14.96
CA MET A 1 -12.29 -14.57 13.99
C MET A 1 -13.01 -15.83 13.47
N ASN A 2 -14.22 -16.18 13.97
CA ASN A 2 -14.90 -17.42 13.54
C ASN A 2 -15.65 -17.24 12.21
N SER A 3 -14.94 -17.20 11.08
CA SER A 3 -15.49 -17.52 9.73
C SER A 3 -14.50 -17.39 8.56
N VAL A 4 -13.32 -16.79 8.76
CA VAL A 4 -12.40 -16.52 7.64
C VAL A 4 -11.54 -17.75 7.39
N THR A 5 -11.57 -18.24 6.15
CA THR A 5 -10.80 -19.41 5.72
C THR A 5 -9.33 -19.06 5.52
N ASN A 6 -8.46 -20.06 5.65
CA ASN A 6 -7.06 -19.96 5.26
C ASN A 6 -6.79 -20.61 3.88
N ASP A 7 -7.82 -21.16 3.24
CA ASP A 7 -7.71 -21.91 1.99
C ASP A 7 -8.20 -21.10 0.80
N LEU A 8 -7.44 -21.18 -0.30
CA LEU A 8 -7.86 -20.63 -1.60
C LEU A 8 -8.75 -21.65 -2.32
N ASN A 9 -9.92 -21.22 -2.77
CA ASN A 9 -10.86 -22.05 -3.52
C ASN A 9 -10.59 -22.00 -5.05
N GLN A 10 -11.43 -22.67 -5.85
CA GLN A 10 -11.24 -22.76 -7.31
C GLN A 10 -11.37 -21.42 -8.06
N ASN A 11 -12.01 -20.40 -7.46
CA ASN A 11 -12.17 -19.09 -8.10
C ASN A 11 -10.84 -18.36 -8.29
N TRP A 12 -9.83 -18.71 -7.48
CA TRP A 12 -8.49 -18.14 -7.53
C TRP A 12 -7.68 -18.56 -8.76
N LYS A 13 -8.13 -19.55 -9.54
CA LYS A 13 -7.45 -19.98 -10.78
C LYS A 13 -7.34 -18.87 -11.82
N GLN A 14 -8.33 -17.99 -11.87
CA GLN A 14 -8.38 -16.91 -12.85
C GLN A 14 -7.47 -15.74 -12.47
N VAL A 15 -6.94 -15.72 -11.23
CA VAL A 15 -6.10 -14.63 -10.76
C VAL A 15 -4.78 -14.60 -11.52
N ASP A 16 -4.56 -13.54 -12.27
CA ASP A 16 -3.31 -13.23 -12.95
C ASP A 16 -2.75 -11.84 -12.63
N TRP A 17 -3.49 -11.02 -11.86
CA TRP A 17 -3.01 -9.78 -11.25
C TRP A 17 -2.97 -9.90 -9.72
N VAL A 18 -1.77 -9.77 -9.15
CA VAL A 18 -1.54 -9.75 -7.70
C VAL A 18 -1.16 -8.33 -7.30
N LEU A 19 -2.09 -7.64 -6.66
CA LEU A 19 -1.81 -6.36 -6.04
C LEU A 19 -1.44 -6.60 -4.58
N THR A 20 -0.49 -5.84 -4.06
CA THR A 20 0.00 -6.05 -2.70
C THR A 20 0.40 -4.73 -2.06
N ASP A 21 0.10 -4.56 -0.77
CA ASP A 21 0.83 -3.60 0.05
C ASP A 21 2.30 -4.02 0.20
N VAL A 22 3.15 -3.13 0.72
CA VAL A 22 4.59 -3.34 0.86
C VAL A 22 4.98 -3.47 2.33
N ASP A 23 4.68 -2.48 3.16
CA ASP A 23 5.18 -2.39 4.53
C ASP A 23 4.41 -3.35 5.43
N ASP A 24 5.10 -4.24 6.14
CA ASP A 24 4.48 -5.32 6.95
C ASP A 24 3.55 -6.27 6.15
N THR A 25 3.58 -6.20 4.82
CA THR A 25 2.93 -7.15 3.88
C THR A 25 3.95 -7.89 3.02
N LEU A 26 4.81 -7.18 2.27
CA LEU A 26 5.98 -7.77 1.60
C LEU A 26 7.19 -7.75 2.51
N THR A 27 7.35 -6.69 3.31
CA THR A 27 8.37 -6.62 4.35
C THR A 27 7.83 -7.21 5.66
N TRP A 28 8.73 -7.44 6.61
CA TRP A 28 8.40 -7.79 7.98
C TRP A 28 9.44 -7.18 8.90
N GLU A 29 9.00 -6.43 9.91
CA GLU A 29 9.88 -5.75 10.89
C GLU A 29 10.97 -4.91 10.20
N GLY A 30 10.59 -4.18 9.16
CA GLY A 30 11.48 -3.28 8.40
C GLY A 30 12.49 -3.98 7.49
N ARG A 31 12.34 -5.28 7.24
CA ARG A 31 13.23 -6.05 6.34
C ARG A 31 12.43 -6.76 5.27
N LEU A 32 13.02 -6.95 4.09
CA LEU A 32 12.47 -7.83 3.06
C LEU A 32 12.93 -9.27 3.31
N PRO A 33 12.05 -10.22 3.68
CA PRO A 33 12.43 -11.62 3.79
C PRO A 33 12.89 -12.19 2.44
N PRO A 34 13.93 -13.03 2.38
CA PRO A 34 14.33 -13.71 1.15
C PRO A 34 13.20 -14.51 0.50
N GLU A 35 12.31 -15.10 1.31
CA GLU A 35 11.12 -15.83 0.87
C GLU A 35 10.18 -14.97 0.04
N THR A 36 10.04 -13.69 0.39
CA THR A 36 9.23 -12.73 -0.37
C THR A 36 9.82 -12.48 -1.74
N LEU A 37 11.13 -12.27 -1.83
CA LEU A 37 11.79 -12.07 -3.13
C LEU A 37 11.65 -13.32 -4.03
N ILE A 38 11.79 -14.51 -3.45
CA ILE A 38 11.56 -15.79 -4.15
C ILE A 38 10.08 -15.91 -4.58
N ALA A 39 9.13 -15.52 -3.73
CA ALA A 39 7.71 -15.56 -4.02
C ALA A 39 7.34 -14.63 -5.18
N LEU A 40 7.81 -13.38 -5.15
CA LEU A 40 7.64 -12.41 -6.23
C LEU A 40 8.20 -12.96 -7.56
N GLN A 41 9.39 -13.58 -7.52
CA GLN A 41 9.98 -14.19 -8.72
C GLN A 41 9.13 -15.36 -9.24
N LYS A 42 8.63 -16.24 -8.36
CA LYS A 42 7.75 -17.36 -8.75
C LYS A 42 6.44 -16.90 -9.39
N LEU A 43 5.83 -15.83 -8.88
CA LEU A 43 4.63 -15.23 -9.49
C LEU A 43 4.94 -14.78 -10.92
N ARG A 44 6.03 -14.05 -11.10
CA ARG A 44 6.50 -13.60 -12.43
C ARG A 44 6.78 -14.77 -13.36
N ASP A 45 7.51 -15.79 -12.91
CA ASP A 45 7.86 -16.98 -13.71
C ASP A 45 6.62 -17.77 -14.12
N SER A 46 5.54 -17.71 -13.33
CA SER A 46 4.24 -18.30 -13.66
C SER A 46 3.37 -17.44 -14.59
N GLY A 47 3.87 -16.28 -15.04
CA GLY A 47 3.16 -15.35 -15.91
C GLY A 47 2.19 -14.41 -15.19
N LYS A 48 2.14 -14.42 -13.85
CA LYS A 48 1.31 -13.50 -13.06
C LYS A 48 1.97 -12.13 -12.97
N LYS A 49 1.14 -11.09 -12.95
CA LYS A 49 1.52 -9.70 -12.84
C LYS A 49 1.48 -9.25 -11.39
N VAL A 50 2.51 -8.55 -10.93
CA VAL A 50 2.58 -8.06 -9.55
C VAL A 50 2.63 -6.54 -9.52
N VAL A 51 1.74 -5.93 -8.73
CA VAL A 51 1.67 -4.47 -8.57
C VAL A 51 1.78 -4.13 -7.09
N ALA A 52 2.84 -3.42 -6.72
CA ALA A 52 2.98 -2.90 -5.36
C ALA A 52 2.11 -1.64 -5.21
N VAL A 53 1.35 -1.53 -4.12
CA VAL A 53 0.45 -0.39 -3.83
C VAL A 53 0.72 0.08 -2.41
N THR A 54 1.49 1.17 -2.25
CA THR A 54 2.14 1.55 -0.99
C THR A 54 1.98 3.03 -0.66
N GLY A 55 2.08 3.37 0.64
CA GLY A 55 2.24 4.75 1.14
C GLY A 55 3.71 5.21 1.21
N ALA A 56 4.65 4.41 0.72
CA ALA A 56 6.06 4.74 0.69
C ALA A 56 6.34 5.91 -0.29
N CYS A 57 7.40 6.67 0.02
CA CYS A 57 7.83 7.80 -0.80
C CYS A 57 8.28 7.37 -2.22
N ALA A 58 8.35 8.34 -3.13
CA ALA A 58 8.82 8.07 -4.50
C ALA A 58 10.23 7.49 -4.60
N GLY A 59 11.13 7.80 -3.65
CA GLY A 59 12.45 7.18 -3.59
C GLY A 59 12.40 5.67 -3.36
N TRP A 60 11.54 5.21 -2.44
CA TRP A 60 11.27 3.78 -2.24
C TRP A 60 10.58 3.15 -3.44
N CYS A 61 9.63 3.86 -4.03
CA CYS A 61 8.91 3.37 -5.20
C CYS A 61 9.84 3.17 -6.40
N ASP A 62 10.79 4.09 -6.62
CA ASP A 62 11.81 3.96 -7.66
C ASP A 62 12.67 2.71 -7.43
N HIS A 63 13.20 2.54 -6.21
CA HIS A 63 13.97 1.36 -5.84
C HIS A 63 13.22 0.04 -6.12
N ILE A 64 11.95 -0.05 -5.68
CA ILE A 64 11.12 -1.23 -5.87
C ILE A 64 10.88 -1.47 -7.36
N ALA A 65 10.48 -0.45 -8.11
CA ALA A 65 10.20 -0.57 -9.55
C ALA A 65 11.46 -0.95 -10.35
N GLN A 66 12.64 -0.53 -9.90
CA GLN A 66 13.91 -0.85 -10.54
C GLN A 66 14.38 -2.27 -10.25
N LEU A 67 14.32 -2.73 -9.01
CA LEU A 67 15.02 -3.95 -8.57
C LEU A 67 14.13 -5.13 -8.25
N TRP A 68 12.89 -4.92 -7.79
CA TRP A 68 12.05 -6.02 -7.33
C TRP A 68 11.32 -6.72 -8.48
N PRO A 69 10.82 -7.96 -8.27
CA PRO A 69 10.10 -8.69 -9.29
C PRO A 69 8.66 -8.19 -9.57
N VAL A 70 8.44 -6.88 -9.58
CA VAL A 70 7.13 -6.25 -9.82
C VAL A 70 6.97 -5.73 -11.26
N ASP A 71 5.73 -5.55 -11.70
CA ASP A 71 5.38 -4.94 -12.99
C ASP A 71 5.10 -3.43 -12.85
N ALA A 72 4.56 -2.98 -11.70
CA ALA A 72 4.34 -1.57 -11.41
C ALA A 72 4.34 -1.29 -9.90
N VAL A 73 4.55 -0.01 -9.54
CA VAL A 73 4.43 0.51 -8.18
C VAL A 73 3.50 1.72 -8.19
N LEU A 74 2.44 1.65 -7.39
CA LEU A 74 1.53 2.76 -7.08
C LEU A 74 1.99 3.34 -5.75
N GLY A 75 2.63 4.51 -5.81
CA GLY A 75 3.27 5.13 -4.65
C GLY A 75 2.40 6.19 -3.98
N GLU A 76 2.75 6.54 -2.74
CA GLU A 76 2.09 7.56 -1.93
C GLU A 76 0.57 7.45 -1.97
N ASN A 77 0.07 6.25 -1.58
CA ASN A 77 -1.35 5.90 -1.54
C ASN A 77 -2.07 6.09 -2.89
N GLY A 78 -1.34 5.98 -4.00
CA GLY A 78 -1.89 6.08 -5.36
C GLY A 78 -1.74 7.46 -6.01
N ALA A 79 -0.96 8.38 -5.46
CA ALA A 79 -0.68 9.68 -6.07
C ALA A 79 -0.02 9.57 -7.46
N PHE A 80 0.84 8.56 -7.65
CA PHE A 80 1.53 8.31 -8.90
C PHE A 80 1.75 6.82 -9.15
N ILE A 81 2.13 6.51 -10.39
CA ILE A 81 2.43 5.17 -10.89
C ILE A 81 3.83 5.19 -11.49
N MET A 82 4.68 4.28 -11.02
CA MET A 82 5.96 3.94 -11.62
C MET A 82 5.85 2.58 -12.31
N GLU A 83 6.23 2.53 -13.59
CA GLU A 83 6.10 1.32 -14.40
C GLU A 83 7.20 1.25 -15.45
N LYS A 84 7.79 0.07 -15.65
CA LYS A 84 8.74 -0.16 -16.76
C LYS A 84 7.98 -0.38 -18.06
N LYS A 85 8.15 0.55 -19.02
CA LYS A 85 7.63 0.45 -20.39
C LYS A 85 8.82 0.48 -21.35
N ASP A 86 8.88 -0.49 -22.26
CA ASP A 86 9.95 -0.63 -23.27
C ASP A 86 11.38 -0.63 -22.69
N GLY A 87 11.54 -1.18 -21.49
CA GLY A 87 12.83 -1.24 -20.77
C GLY A 87 13.17 0.00 -19.95
N TYR A 88 12.36 1.06 -20.02
CA TYR A 88 12.58 2.31 -19.28
C TYR A 88 11.55 2.50 -18.18
N LEU A 89 11.99 2.99 -17.03
CA LEU A 89 11.08 3.37 -15.95
C LEU A 89 10.34 4.65 -16.34
N THR A 90 9.02 4.62 -16.23
CA THR A 90 8.14 5.78 -16.44
C THR A 90 7.48 6.17 -15.13
N LEU A 91 7.30 7.47 -14.90
CA LEU A 91 6.55 8.05 -13.79
C LEU A 91 5.36 8.83 -14.34
N ARG A 92 4.16 8.52 -13.87
CA ARG A 92 2.93 9.23 -14.27
C ARG A 92 1.98 9.43 -13.10
N SER A 93 1.10 10.42 -13.20
CA SER A 93 0.09 10.76 -12.21
C SER A 93 -1.20 11.21 -12.91
N GLY A 94 -2.33 11.13 -12.20
CA GLY A 94 -3.63 11.58 -12.74
C GLY A 94 -3.76 13.09 -12.85
N VAL A 95 -2.92 13.83 -12.14
CA VAL A 95 -2.79 15.30 -12.19
C VAL A 95 -1.34 15.68 -12.51
N PRO A 96 -1.07 16.88 -13.06
CA PRO A 96 0.31 17.29 -13.38
C PRO A 96 1.24 17.26 -12.17
N LEU A 97 2.44 16.70 -12.33
CA LEU A 97 3.43 16.57 -11.23
C LEU A 97 3.84 17.91 -10.61
N GLU A 98 3.80 19.00 -11.38
CA GLU A 98 4.06 20.36 -10.87
C GLU A 98 2.99 20.78 -9.86
N ALA A 99 1.71 20.59 -10.18
CA ALA A 99 0.60 20.88 -9.27
C ALA A 99 0.68 20.02 -8.00
N ILE A 100 1.05 18.74 -8.11
CA ILE A 100 1.29 17.87 -6.95
C ILE A 100 2.37 18.45 -6.02
N ARG A 101 3.48 18.94 -6.59
CA ARG A 101 4.60 19.51 -5.83
C ARG A 101 4.23 20.84 -5.16
N ASP A 102 3.45 21.67 -5.85
CA ASP A 102 2.95 22.93 -5.28
C ASP A 102 2.03 22.66 -4.09
N ASP A 103 1.10 21.71 -4.23
CA ASP A 103 0.20 21.27 -3.16
C ASP A 103 0.96 20.65 -1.98
N GLN A 104 1.96 19.79 -2.25
CA GLN A 104 2.81 19.24 -1.19
C GLN A 104 3.60 20.34 -0.47
N THR A 105 4.18 21.30 -1.20
CA THR A 105 4.95 22.40 -0.61
C THR A 105 4.09 23.22 0.34
N LYS A 106 2.86 23.54 -0.09
CA LYS A 106 1.86 24.23 0.74
C LYS A 106 1.50 23.41 1.97
N LEU A 107 1.15 22.13 1.78
CA LEU A 107 0.77 21.24 2.89
C LEU A 107 1.89 21.08 3.90
N LYS A 108 3.14 20.96 3.42
CA LYS A 108 4.32 20.79 4.27
C LYS A 108 4.47 21.96 5.22
N ALA A 109 4.34 23.19 4.74
CA ALA A 109 4.41 24.38 5.58
C ALA A 109 3.30 24.40 6.65
N GLN A 110 2.09 23.95 6.30
CA GLN A 110 0.97 23.87 7.25
C GLN A 110 1.16 22.77 8.29
N VAL A 111 1.67 21.60 7.89
CA VAL A 111 2.00 20.50 8.82
C VAL A 111 3.14 20.91 9.75
N GLU A 112 4.17 21.58 9.25
CA GLU A 112 5.26 22.11 10.08
C GLU A 112 4.77 23.14 11.11
N ASP A 113 3.73 23.92 10.78
CA ASP A 113 3.09 24.82 11.74
C ASP A 113 2.32 24.04 12.83
N ILE A 114 1.56 22.99 12.45
CA ILE A 114 0.92 22.07 13.41
C ILE A 114 1.95 21.45 14.35
N LEU A 115 3.10 21.03 13.82
CA LEU A 115 4.16 20.37 14.59
C LEU A 115 4.85 21.28 15.61
N ARG A 116 4.66 22.61 15.57
CA ARG A 116 5.19 23.53 16.59
C ARG A 116 4.62 23.25 17.99
N ASP A 117 3.41 22.71 18.06
CA ASP A 117 2.77 22.29 19.31
C ASP A 117 3.27 20.93 19.82
N TYR A 118 4.07 20.21 19.02
CA TYR A 118 4.56 18.86 19.30
C TYR A 118 6.07 18.76 19.11
N PRO A 119 6.88 19.30 20.04
CA PRO A 119 8.33 19.45 19.84
C PRO A 119 9.09 18.12 19.67
N ASP A 120 8.50 17.00 20.10
CA ASP A 120 9.09 15.67 19.94
C ASP A 120 8.75 15.04 18.59
N LEU A 121 7.86 15.61 17.78
CA LEU A 121 7.47 15.09 16.48
C LEU A 121 8.18 15.84 15.34
N SER A 122 8.48 15.10 14.29
CA SER A 122 9.08 15.64 13.08
C SER A 122 8.49 14.98 11.85
N LEU A 123 8.71 15.62 10.70
CA LEU A 123 8.52 14.94 9.42
C LEU A 123 9.46 13.71 9.33
N THR A 124 9.11 12.77 8.47
CA THR A 124 9.93 11.59 8.21
C THR A 124 11.26 11.96 7.56
N LEU A 125 12.30 11.16 7.81
CA LEU A 125 13.61 11.35 7.15
C LEU A 125 13.52 11.24 5.61
N ASP A 126 12.52 10.50 5.12
CA ASP A 126 12.30 10.29 3.68
C ASP A 126 11.43 11.37 3.03
N GLN A 127 11.02 12.41 3.76
CA GLN A 127 10.16 13.48 3.24
C GLN A 127 10.73 14.16 1.99
N SER A 128 12.06 14.27 1.87
CA SER A 128 12.71 14.85 0.68
C SER A 128 12.52 14.01 -0.59
N TYR A 129 12.10 12.75 -0.45
CA TYR A 129 11.84 11.84 -1.55
C TYR A 129 10.35 11.67 -1.83
N ARG A 130 9.47 12.35 -1.10
CA ARG A 130 8.03 12.33 -1.35
C ARG A 130 7.66 13.35 -2.42
N LEU A 131 6.77 12.99 -3.33
CA LEU A 131 6.29 13.87 -4.40
C LEU A 131 5.00 14.60 -4.01
N CYS A 132 4.08 13.92 -3.33
CA CYS A 132 2.72 14.36 -3.05
C CYS A 132 2.44 14.49 -1.56
N GLU A 133 2.86 13.50 -0.78
CA GLU A 133 2.54 13.39 0.63
C GLU A 133 3.51 14.17 1.51
N VAL A 134 2.98 14.58 2.66
CA VAL A 134 3.73 15.01 3.83
C VAL A 134 3.54 13.97 4.92
N ALA A 135 4.63 13.40 5.42
CA ALA A 135 4.60 12.32 6.40
C ALA A 135 5.25 12.75 7.72
N ILE A 136 4.60 12.39 8.83
CA ILE A 136 5.08 12.62 10.20
C ILE A 136 5.54 11.27 10.77
N ASP A 137 6.75 11.22 11.34
CA ASP A 137 7.26 10.01 11.98
C ASP A 137 6.61 9.83 13.35
N ILE A 138 5.80 8.77 13.46
CA ILE A 138 5.09 8.40 14.69
C ILE A 138 5.55 7.05 15.24
N GLY A 139 6.57 6.41 14.66
CA GLY A 139 7.00 5.08 15.10
C GLY A 139 8.06 4.38 14.26
N GLN A 140 8.56 4.96 13.15
CA GLN A 140 9.61 4.33 12.36
C GLN A 140 10.99 4.51 12.99
N ASN A 141 11.40 5.75 13.26
CA ASN A 141 12.71 6.08 13.81
C ASN A 141 12.61 6.63 15.24
N ARG A 142 11.51 6.29 15.92
CA ARG A 142 11.19 6.73 17.27
C ARG A 142 10.29 5.72 18.00
N PRO A 143 10.17 5.81 19.34
CA PRO A 143 9.10 5.13 20.04
C PRO A 143 7.73 5.55 19.51
N ARG A 144 6.80 4.59 19.45
CA ARG A 144 5.44 4.80 18.98
C ARG A 144 4.77 5.93 19.76
N VAL A 145 4.16 6.85 19.02
CA VAL A 145 3.38 7.97 19.58
C VAL A 145 2.04 7.45 20.11
N ASP A 146 1.54 8.09 21.17
CA ASP A 146 0.23 7.77 21.75
C ASP A 146 -0.90 7.97 20.72
N GLU A 147 -1.86 7.05 20.70
CA GLU A 147 -2.95 7.06 19.72
C GLU A 147 -3.79 8.34 19.82
N ALA A 148 -3.99 8.90 21.03
CA ALA A 148 -4.76 10.14 21.19
C ALA A 148 -4.06 11.34 20.53
N VAL A 149 -2.73 11.39 20.58
CA VAL A 149 -1.93 12.45 19.91
C VAL A 149 -1.99 12.28 18.40
N ILE A 150 -1.94 11.03 17.91
CA ILE A 150 -2.07 10.72 16.48
C ILE A 150 -3.44 11.16 15.97
N GLU A 151 -4.51 10.81 16.68
CA GLU A 151 -5.88 11.20 16.33
C GLU A 151 -6.06 12.73 16.34
N GLU A 152 -5.47 13.44 17.31
CA GLU A 152 -5.49 14.91 17.36
C GLU A 152 -4.82 15.53 16.12
N ILE A 153 -3.63 15.05 15.76
CA ILE A 153 -2.88 15.58 14.60
C ILE A 153 -3.62 15.28 13.30
N VAL A 154 -4.15 14.06 13.13
CA VAL A 154 -4.98 13.70 11.97
C VAL A 154 -6.18 14.64 11.85
N ALA A 155 -6.89 14.92 12.94
CA ALA A 155 -8.02 15.83 12.96
C ALA A 155 -7.62 17.28 12.58
N LYS A 156 -6.47 17.76 13.08
CA LYS A 156 -5.92 19.08 12.70
C LYS A 156 -5.60 19.15 11.20
N ILE A 157 -5.04 18.09 10.62
CA ILE A 157 -4.74 18.02 9.18
C ILE A 157 -6.04 17.99 8.35
N HIS A 158 -7.04 17.21 8.78
CA HIS A 158 -8.36 17.21 8.12
C HIS A 158 -9.02 18.59 8.13
N ALA A 159 -8.85 19.38 9.21
CA ALA A 159 -9.35 20.75 9.29
C ALA A 159 -8.70 21.71 8.27
N LEU A 160 -7.53 21.38 7.71
CA LEU A 160 -6.90 22.11 6.59
C LEU A 160 -7.54 21.77 5.23
N GLY A 161 -8.50 20.85 5.20
CA GLY A 161 -9.07 20.27 3.97
C GLY A 161 -8.15 19.24 3.29
N ALA A 162 -7.12 18.76 3.98
CA ALA A 162 -6.24 17.71 3.49
C ALA A 162 -6.74 16.33 3.94
N HIS A 163 -6.44 15.31 3.15
CA HIS A 163 -6.60 13.92 3.59
C HIS A 163 -5.43 13.54 4.50
N ALA A 164 -5.69 12.67 5.47
CA ALA A 164 -4.65 12.09 6.31
C ALA A 164 -5.04 10.70 6.79
N THR A 165 -4.08 9.78 6.77
CA THR A 165 -4.21 8.42 7.33
C THR A 165 -3.02 8.11 8.21
N ALA A 166 -3.24 7.30 9.25
CA ALA A 166 -2.18 6.86 10.16
C ALA A 166 -1.97 5.35 10.03
N SER A 167 -0.70 4.95 9.87
CA SER A 167 -0.23 3.56 9.93
C SER A 167 0.43 3.27 11.27
N SER A 168 1.09 2.11 11.38
CA SER A 168 1.94 1.73 12.53
C SER A 168 3.17 2.63 12.69
N ILE A 169 3.58 3.35 11.65
CA ILE A 169 4.84 4.11 11.62
C ILE A 169 4.70 5.58 11.22
N HIS A 170 3.69 5.94 10.42
CA HIS A 170 3.54 7.29 9.87
C HIS A 170 2.12 7.84 9.97
N ILE A 171 1.99 9.16 10.07
CA ILE A 171 0.81 9.88 9.55
C ILE A 171 1.18 10.35 8.16
N ASN A 172 0.43 9.92 7.13
CA ASN A 172 0.59 10.37 5.75
C ASN A 172 -0.54 11.34 5.43
N ALA A 173 -0.20 12.55 4.97
CA ALA A 173 -1.14 13.60 4.61
C ALA A 173 -0.94 14.09 3.17
N TRP A 174 -2.03 14.42 2.48
CA TRP A 174 -1.99 14.92 1.09
C TRP A 174 -3.21 15.77 0.74
N TYR A 175 -3.08 16.54 -0.35
CA TYR A 175 -4.21 17.13 -1.05
C TYR A 175 -4.59 16.28 -2.27
N GLY A 176 -5.88 16.32 -2.65
CA GLY A 176 -6.43 15.61 -3.80
C GLY A 176 -7.08 14.26 -3.47
N GLU A 177 -7.80 13.70 -4.44
CA GLU A 177 -8.74 12.58 -4.22
C GLU A 177 -8.16 11.20 -4.57
N HIS A 178 -6.83 11.10 -4.71
CA HIS A 178 -6.20 9.82 -5.02
C HIS A 178 -6.29 8.86 -3.82
N SER A 179 -6.36 7.57 -4.12
CA SER A 179 -6.37 6.50 -3.13
C SER A 179 -5.86 5.21 -3.77
N LYS A 180 -5.43 4.24 -2.94
CA LYS A 180 -5.05 2.89 -3.41
C LYS A 180 -6.14 2.31 -4.31
N LYS A 181 -7.40 2.40 -3.87
CA LYS A 181 -8.60 1.91 -4.58
C LYS A 181 -8.78 2.59 -5.93
N ALA A 182 -8.79 3.93 -5.97
CA ALA A 182 -9.02 4.67 -7.21
C ALA A 182 -7.91 4.40 -8.24
N THR A 183 -6.66 4.51 -7.82
CA THR A 183 -5.50 4.37 -8.71
C THR A 183 -5.30 2.93 -9.17
N ALA A 184 -5.49 1.94 -8.30
CA ALA A 184 -5.41 0.52 -8.68
C ALA A 184 -6.49 0.14 -9.70
N THR A 185 -7.72 0.59 -9.49
CA THR A 185 -8.85 0.32 -10.42
C THR A 185 -8.58 0.96 -11.78
N ALA A 186 -8.15 2.23 -11.79
CA ALA A 186 -7.79 2.93 -13.02
C ALA A 186 -6.62 2.25 -13.75
N PHE A 187 -5.58 1.83 -13.02
CA PHE A 187 -4.44 1.11 -13.59
C PHE A 187 -4.85 -0.21 -14.23
N LEU A 188 -5.65 -1.05 -13.55
CA LEU A 188 -6.11 -2.32 -14.12
C LEU A 188 -6.99 -2.10 -15.36
N THR A 189 -7.80 -1.04 -15.35
CA THR A 189 -8.62 -0.64 -16.52
C THR A 189 -7.73 -0.19 -17.69
N GLU A 190 -6.66 0.58 -17.43
CA GLU A 190 -5.63 0.93 -18.44
C GLU A 190 -4.99 -0.34 -19.04
N LYS A 191 -4.85 -1.41 -18.25
CA LYS A 191 -4.36 -2.72 -18.70
C LYS A 191 -5.39 -3.56 -19.43
N GLY A 192 -6.59 -3.03 -19.67
CA GLY A 192 -7.63 -3.64 -20.48
C GLY A 192 -8.56 -4.56 -19.73
N LEU A 193 -8.54 -4.57 -18.39
CA LEU A 193 -9.51 -5.34 -17.60
C LEU A 193 -10.81 -4.56 -17.48
N SER A 194 -11.93 -5.23 -17.74
CA SER A 194 -13.26 -4.74 -17.37
C SER A 194 -13.48 -4.80 -15.86
N SER A 195 -14.47 -4.06 -15.34
CA SER A 195 -14.83 -4.12 -13.90
C SER A 195 -15.18 -5.54 -13.44
N GLN A 196 -15.79 -6.36 -14.31
CA GLN A 196 -16.08 -7.76 -14.00
C GLN A 196 -14.78 -8.57 -13.89
N GLU A 197 -13.85 -8.41 -14.83
CA GLU A 197 -12.57 -9.11 -14.80
C GLU A 197 -11.71 -8.71 -13.61
N ILE A 198 -11.71 -7.44 -13.18
CA ILE A 198 -11.00 -7.02 -11.96
C ILE A 198 -11.43 -7.87 -10.77
N THR A 199 -12.73 -8.16 -10.63
CA THR A 199 -13.24 -8.92 -9.49
C THR A 199 -12.89 -10.42 -9.49
N THR A 200 -12.49 -10.98 -10.65
CA THR A 200 -12.17 -12.41 -10.78
C THR A 200 -10.69 -12.69 -11.06
N ARG A 201 -10.01 -11.77 -11.76
CA ARG A 201 -8.63 -11.91 -12.24
C ARG A 201 -7.61 -11.13 -11.41
N ALA A 202 -8.06 -10.16 -10.60
CA ALA A 202 -7.20 -9.47 -9.66
C ALA A 202 -7.42 -9.99 -8.24
N CYS A 203 -6.37 -9.89 -7.42
CA CYS A 203 -6.45 -10.06 -5.98
C CYS A 203 -5.62 -8.99 -5.27
N TYR A 204 -5.91 -8.78 -3.98
CA TYR A 204 -5.15 -7.88 -3.12
C TYR A 204 -4.60 -8.61 -1.89
N VAL A 205 -3.32 -8.39 -1.56
CA VAL A 205 -2.69 -8.81 -0.30
C VAL A 205 -2.37 -7.57 0.53
N GLY A 206 -2.81 -7.53 1.79
CA GLY A 206 -2.53 -6.41 2.70
C GLY A 206 -2.53 -6.83 4.16
N ASP A 207 -2.26 -5.88 5.05
CA ASP A 207 -2.10 -6.15 6.48
C ASP A 207 -2.72 -5.10 7.40
N SER A 208 -3.18 -3.95 6.90
CA SER A 208 -3.56 -2.85 7.78
C SER A 208 -4.90 -2.19 7.45
N MET A 209 -5.28 -1.17 8.22
CA MET A 209 -6.53 -0.44 8.02
C MET A 209 -6.56 0.37 6.71
N ASN A 210 -5.40 0.79 6.17
CA ASN A 210 -5.35 1.52 4.90
C ASN A 210 -5.68 0.63 3.68
N ASP A 211 -5.67 -0.69 3.87
CA ASP A 211 -5.95 -1.70 2.85
C ASP A 211 -7.43 -2.09 2.77
N GLN A 212 -8.24 -1.71 3.76
CA GLN A 212 -9.63 -2.14 3.86
C GLN A 212 -10.48 -1.76 2.63
N HIS A 213 -10.19 -0.62 2.00
CA HIS A 213 -10.86 -0.20 0.77
C HIS A 213 -10.49 -1.07 -0.44
N MET A 214 -9.33 -1.72 -0.42
CA MET A 214 -8.99 -2.75 -1.40
C MET A 214 -9.73 -4.05 -1.12
N PHE A 215 -9.88 -4.45 0.15
CA PHE A 215 -10.68 -5.61 0.54
C PHE A 215 -12.17 -5.45 0.18
N GLU A 216 -12.70 -4.23 0.28
CA GLU A 216 -14.07 -3.89 -0.14
C GLU A 216 -14.32 -4.20 -1.63
N ILE A 217 -13.39 -3.86 -2.51
CA ILE A 217 -13.59 -3.97 -3.97
C ILE A 217 -13.04 -5.25 -4.60
N MET A 218 -12.18 -5.99 -3.90
CA MET A 218 -11.58 -7.22 -4.41
C MET A 218 -12.10 -8.43 -3.63
N PRO A 219 -13.02 -9.22 -4.22
CA PRO A 219 -13.52 -10.44 -3.59
C PRO A 219 -12.41 -11.45 -3.28
N ASN A 220 -11.39 -11.49 -4.15
CA ASN A 220 -10.14 -12.23 -3.90
C ASN A 220 -9.20 -11.32 -3.10
N SER A 221 -9.30 -11.34 -1.78
CA SER A 221 -8.47 -10.53 -0.89
C SER A 221 -7.85 -11.37 0.21
N ILE A 222 -6.60 -11.06 0.54
CA ILE A 222 -5.78 -11.76 1.51
C ILE A 222 -5.33 -10.78 2.59
N GLY A 223 -5.53 -11.17 3.83
CA GLY A 223 -4.81 -10.61 4.97
C GLY A 223 -3.60 -11.47 5.30
N VAL A 224 -2.43 -10.87 5.50
CA VAL A 224 -1.33 -11.56 6.20
C VAL A 224 -1.57 -11.57 7.71
N ALA A 225 -0.93 -12.46 8.47
CA ALA A 225 -1.37 -12.77 9.84
C ALA A 225 -1.40 -11.58 10.80
N ASN A 226 -0.53 -10.57 10.60
CA ASN A 226 -0.46 -9.35 11.40
C ASN A 226 -1.68 -8.42 11.24
N ILE A 227 -2.55 -8.62 10.24
CA ILE A 227 -3.82 -7.89 10.15
C ILE A 227 -4.76 -8.11 11.33
N LYS A 228 -4.54 -9.20 12.09
CA LYS A 228 -5.28 -9.51 13.31
C LYS A 228 -5.23 -8.38 14.34
N HIS A 229 -4.17 -7.56 14.35
CA HIS A 229 -4.06 -6.39 15.24
C HIS A 229 -5.15 -5.34 14.98
N TYR A 230 -5.61 -5.24 13.74
CA TYR A 230 -6.62 -4.28 13.30
C TYR A 230 -8.00 -4.91 13.11
N TRP A 231 -8.15 -6.22 13.39
CA TRP A 231 -9.32 -7.00 12.97
C TRP A 231 -10.66 -6.39 13.41
N ASP A 232 -10.76 -5.95 14.66
CA ASP A 232 -11.99 -5.40 15.22
C ASP A 232 -12.25 -3.94 14.79
N ARG A 233 -11.24 -3.27 14.21
CA ARG A 233 -11.33 -1.90 13.67
C ARG A 233 -11.63 -1.87 12.16
N LEU A 234 -11.48 -2.99 11.45
CA LEU A 234 -11.75 -3.07 10.01
C LEU A 234 -13.27 -3.06 9.75
N ALA A 235 -13.71 -2.16 8.87
CA ALA A 235 -15.08 -2.20 8.34
C ALA A 235 -15.24 -3.26 7.25
N PHE A 236 -14.17 -3.49 6.48
CA PHE A 236 -14.11 -4.49 5.41
C PHE A 236 -12.92 -5.42 5.65
N HIS A 237 -13.20 -6.72 5.72
CA HIS A 237 -12.20 -7.76 5.98
C HIS A 237 -11.75 -8.45 4.69
N PRO A 238 -10.51 -8.96 4.63
CA PRO A 238 -10.08 -9.82 3.54
C PRO A 238 -10.88 -11.14 3.54
N SER A 239 -11.04 -11.74 2.36
CA SER A 239 -11.78 -13.01 2.23
C SER A 239 -10.99 -14.24 2.70
N VAL A 240 -9.66 -14.15 2.74
CA VAL A 240 -8.76 -15.21 3.18
C VAL A 240 -7.70 -14.64 4.13
N LEU A 241 -7.31 -15.41 5.15
CA LEU A 241 -6.27 -15.03 6.11
C LEU A 241 -5.10 -16.01 6.03
N MET A 242 -3.88 -15.50 5.86
CA MET A 242 -2.66 -16.32 5.94
C MET A 242 -2.29 -16.59 7.39
N THR A 243 -1.54 -17.67 7.61
CA THR A 243 -1.08 -18.06 8.94
C THR A 243 0.21 -17.34 9.36
N GLN A 244 1.04 -16.95 8.38
CA GLN A 244 2.29 -16.24 8.60
C GLN A 244 2.14 -14.71 8.45
N PRO A 245 2.94 -13.91 9.19
CA PRO A 245 2.92 -12.46 9.11
C PRO A 245 3.76 -11.91 7.95
N GLY A 246 3.46 -10.69 7.53
CA GLY A 246 4.17 -9.93 6.50
C GLY A 246 4.66 -10.76 5.32
N GLY A 247 5.91 -10.54 4.95
CA GLY A 247 6.52 -11.20 3.79
C GLY A 247 6.47 -12.73 3.80
N TYR A 248 6.43 -13.36 4.98
CA TYR A 248 6.24 -14.82 5.11
C TYR A 248 4.81 -15.24 4.78
N GLY A 249 3.83 -14.42 5.18
CA GLY A 249 2.42 -14.58 4.78
C GLY A 249 2.22 -14.43 3.28
N PHE A 250 2.89 -13.44 2.66
CA PHE A 250 2.89 -13.30 1.21
C PHE A 250 3.49 -14.52 0.49
N ALA A 251 4.57 -15.10 1.03
CA ALA A 251 5.16 -16.32 0.50
C ALA A 251 4.23 -17.54 0.64
N GLU A 252 3.55 -17.68 1.79
CA GLU A 252 2.52 -18.70 2.01
C GLU A 252 1.38 -18.58 0.98
N PHE A 253 0.86 -17.36 0.79
CA PHE A 253 -0.16 -17.05 -0.20
C PHE A 253 0.30 -17.44 -1.61
N THR A 254 1.52 -17.05 -1.99
CA THR A 254 2.07 -17.34 -3.32
C THR A 254 2.15 -18.85 -3.56
N GLN A 255 2.63 -19.62 -2.57
CA GLN A 255 2.67 -21.07 -2.67
C GLN A 255 1.28 -21.67 -2.88
N LYS A 256 0.29 -21.21 -2.10
CA LYS A 256 -1.09 -21.67 -2.22
C LYS A 256 -1.69 -21.33 -3.58
N LEU A 257 -1.50 -20.10 -4.06
CA LEU A 257 -2.03 -19.64 -5.35
C LEU A 257 -1.48 -20.46 -6.52
N LEU A 258 -0.17 -20.74 -6.51
CA LEU A 258 0.49 -21.50 -7.56
C LEU A 258 0.22 -23.01 -7.50
N ALA A 259 -0.28 -23.52 -6.36
CA ALA A 259 -0.68 -24.92 -6.22
C ALA A 259 -2.08 -25.20 -6.80
N ILE A 260 -2.87 -24.17 -7.10
CA ILE A 260 -4.21 -24.31 -7.67
C ILE A 260 -4.06 -24.69 -9.16
N LYS A 261 -4.36 -25.96 -9.46
CA LYS A 261 -4.32 -26.54 -10.81
C LYS A 261 -5.57 -26.23 -11.59
#